data_AF-A0A963S8J9-F1
#
_entry.id   AF-A0A963S8J9-F1
#
_cell.length_a   1.000
_cell.length_b   1.000
_cell.length_c   1.000
_cell.angle_alpha   90.00
_cell.angle_beta   90.00
_cell.angle_gamma   90.00
#
_symmetry.space_group_name_H-M   'P 1'
#
loop_
_entity.id
_entity.type
_entity.pdbx_description
1 polymer ?
#
loop_
_entity_poly.entity_id
_entity_poly.type
_entity_poly.pdbx_seq_one_letter_code
_entity_poly.pdbx_strand_id
1 'polypeptide(L)'
;MTAENGANFDEMLGTDGEVRSAYSEFREWYDAQDPDWLRKQDVEAEHFFRRTGITFNVYGEDDGEERLIPFDMIPRIITGREWRKLSRGIEQRVSALNAFLQDLYHRQEIVRAGRFPVELLRKNDAFLPEMIGFTPPGKIYTHIVGIDLVRTGPNEFMVLEDNARTPSGVSYM
;
A
#
# COMPACT_ATOMS: atom_id res chain seq x y z
N MET A 1 12.94 -17.56 -26.41
CA MET A 1 13.07 -17.68 -24.95
C MET A 1 11.68 -17.82 -24.38
N THR A 2 11.26 -19.04 -24.15
CA THR A 2 9.98 -19.37 -23.52
C THR A 2 10.09 -19.03 -22.05
N ALA A 3 9.31 -18.06 -21.58
CA ALA A 3 9.14 -17.83 -20.14
C ALA A 3 8.58 -19.12 -19.55
N GLU A 4 9.29 -19.71 -18.60
CA GLU A 4 8.70 -20.71 -17.71
C GLU A 4 7.54 -20.01 -16.99
N ASN A 5 6.31 -20.51 -17.17
CA ASN A 5 5.15 -20.11 -16.38
C ASN A 5 5.37 -20.57 -14.93
N GLY A 6 6.22 -19.86 -14.19
CA GLY A 6 6.21 -19.93 -12.73
C GLY A 6 4.90 -19.34 -12.25
N ALA A 7 4.05 -20.16 -11.64
CA ALA A 7 2.79 -19.69 -11.08
C ALA A 7 3.07 -18.56 -10.08
N ASN A 8 2.39 -17.42 -10.25
CA ASN A 8 2.45 -16.31 -9.29
C ASN A 8 2.02 -16.80 -7.90
N PHE A 9 2.55 -16.17 -6.85
CA PHE A 9 2.17 -16.51 -5.48
C PHE A 9 0.69 -16.20 -5.25
N ASP A 10 -0.09 -17.23 -4.91
CA ASP A 10 -1.49 -17.12 -4.49
C ASP A 10 -1.60 -17.12 -2.96
N GLU A 11 -2.44 -16.23 -2.43
CA GLU A 11 -2.62 -16.01 -1.00
C GLU A 11 -3.41 -17.13 -0.32
N MET A 12 -4.34 -17.75 -1.05
CA MET A 12 -5.19 -18.83 -0.54
C MET A 12 -4.62 -20.20 -0.91
N LEU A 13 -4.11 -20.37 -2.13
CA LEU A 13 -3.69 -21.65 -2.68
C LEU A 13 -2.17 -21.84 -2.64
N GLY A 14 -1.77 -23.05 -2.24
CA GLY A 14 -0.42 -23.57 -2.35
C GLY A 14 -0.05 -23.93 -3.78
N THR A 15 1.23 -24.17 -4.03
CA THR A 15 1.73 -24.64 -5.35
C THR A 15 1.26 -26.05 -5.69
N ASP A 16 0.82 -26.80 -4.69
CA ASP A 16 0.19 -28.12 -4.75
C ASP A 16 -1.33 -28.06 -4.92
N GLY A 17 -1.94 -26.86 -4.92
CA GLY A 17 -3.38 -26.65 -4.95
C GLY A 17 -4.06 -26.74 -3.57
N GLU A 18 -3.30 -27.02 -2.51
CA GLU A 18 -3.82 -27.09 -1.14
C GLU A 18 -4.09 -25.70 -0.57
N VAL A 19 -5.09 -25.60 0.31
CA VAL A 19 -5.44 -24.32 0.94
C VAL A 19 -4.42 -24.00 2.03
N ARG A 20 -3.84 -22.80 1.97
CA ARG A 20 -2.91 -22.30 2.99
C ARG A 20 -3.62 -22.16 4.32
N SER A 21 -2.92 -22.45 5.41
CA SER A 21 -3.48 -22.41 6.76
C SER A 21 -4.16 -21.08 7.12
N ALA A 22 -3.62 -19.96 6.65
CA ALA A 22 -4.19 -18.63 6.85
C ALA A 22 -5.63 -18.48 6.30
N TYR A 23 -5.97 -19.24 5.26
CA TYR A 23 -7.28 -19.22 4.62
C TYR A 23 -8.17 -20.43 4.96
N SER A 24 -7.67 -21.40 5.75
CA SER A 24 -8.39 -22.66 6.00
C SER A 24 -9.80 -22.44 6.58
N GLU A 25 -9.92 -21.67 7.66
CA GLU A 25 -11.21 -21.35 8.28
C GLU A 25 -12.14 -20.56 7.34
N PHE A 26 -11.58 -19.60 6.59
CA PHE A 26 -12.36 -18.84 5.61
C PHE A 26 -12.88 -19.75 4.49
N ARG A 27 -12.04 -20.66 4.00
CA ARG A 27 -12.40 -21.58 2.92
C ARG A 27 -13.46 -22.58 3.36
N GLU A 28 -13.34 -23.13 4.56
CA GLU A 28 -14.36 -24.01 5.15
C GLU A 28 -15.70 -23.29 5.28
N TRP A 29 -15.68 -22.05 5.78
CA TRP A 29 -16.88 -21.22 5.84
C TRP A 29 -17.45 -20.96 4.44
N TYR A 30 -16.62 -20.56 3.48
CA TYR A 30 -17.03 -20.21 2.11
C TYR A 30 -17.68 -21.40 1.40
N ASP A 31 -17.06 -22.58 1.47
CA ASP A 31 -17.55 -23.81 0.84
C ASP A 31 -18.87 -24.31 1.48
N ALA A 32 -19.17 -23.91 2.72
CA ALA A 32 -20.42 -24.24 3.40
C ALA A 32 -21.60 -23.32 3.05
N GLN A 33 -21.38 -22.25 2.26
CA GLN A 33 -22.44 -21.30 1.92
C GLN A 33 -23.25 -21.72 0.69
N ASP A 34 -24.49 -21.25 0.61
CA ASP A 34 -25.32 -21.35 -0.59
C ASP A 34 -24.79 -20.40 -1.69
N PRO A 35 -24.44 -20.90 -2.90
CA PRO A 35 -23.97 -20.07 -4.00
C PRO A 35 -24.96 -18.99 -4.49
N ASP A 36 -26.27 -19.21 -4.37
CA ASP A 36 -27.28 -18.19 -4.68
C ASP A 36 -27.27 -17.07 -3.62
N TRP A 37 -27.09 -17.44 -2.35
CA TRP A 37 -26.95 -16.48 -1.26
C TRP A 37 -25.68 -15.64 -1.39
N LEU A 38 -24.53 -16.25 -1.70
CA LEU A 38 -23.27 -15.54 -1.91
C LEU A 38 -23.38 -14.49 -3.03
N ARG A 39 -23.97 -14.86 -4.17
CA ARG A 39 -24.21 -13.92 -5.28
C ARG A 39 -25.12 -12.76 -4.86
N LYS A 40 -26.12 -13.03 -4.03
CA LYS A 40 -26.99 -11.98 -3.49
C LYS A 40 -26.21 -11.05 -2.56
N GLN A 41 -25.34 -11.58 -1.70
CA GLN A 41 -24.51 -10.76 -0.81
C GLN A 41 -23.52 -9.88 -1.60
N ASP A 42 -22.96 -10.40 -2.70
CA ASP A 42 -22.06 -9.64 -3.58
C ASP A 42 -22.75 -8.40 -4.16
N VAL A 43 -23.96 -8.58 -4.70
CA VAL A 43 -24.79 -7.48 -5.22
C VAL A 43 -25.20 -6.52 -4.11
N GLU A 44 -25.57 -7.02 -2.92
CA GLU A 44 -25.91 -6.16 -1.77
C GLU A 44 -24.71 -5.34 -1.28
N ALA A 45 -23.51 -5.95 -1.23
CA ALA A 45 -22.28 -5.27 -0.86
C ALA A 45 -21.95 -4.19 -1.88
N GLU A 46 -22.00 -4.49 -3.18
CA GLU A 46 -21.77 -3.50 -4.23
C GLU A 46 -22.76 -2.32 -4.12
N HIS A 47 -24.05 -2.58 -3.91
CA HIS A 47 -25.04 -1.54 -3.69
C HIS A 47 -24.81 -0.72 -2.41
N PHE A 48 -24.32 -1.36 -1.35
CA PHE A 48 -23.96 -0.67 -0.11
C PHE A 48 -22.81 0.31 -0.34
N PHE A 49 -21.71 -0.17 -0.94
CA PHE A 49 -20.54 0.65 -1.30
C PHE A 49 -20.91 1.83 -2.22
N ARG A 50 -21.83 1.58 -3.18
CA ARG A 50 -22.42 2.62 -4.04
C ARG A 50 -23.13 3.73 -3.24
N ARG A 51 -23.89 3.37 -2.21
CA ARG A 51 -24.69 4.33 -1.42
C ARG A 51 -23.87 5.09 -0.39
N THR A 52 -22.79 4.50 0.13
CA THR A 52 -21.92 5.15 1.12
C THR A 52 -20.99 6.21 0.52
N GLY A 53 -21.06 6.46 -0.80
CA GLY A 53 -20.29 7.52 -1.46
C GLY A 53 -18.81 7.16 -1.62
N ILE A 54 -18.51 5.86 -1.70
CA ILE A 54 -17.16 5.36 -1.94
C ILE A 54 -16.91 5.42 -3.46
N THR A 55 -16.77 6.64 -3.96
CA THR A 55 -16.47 6.94 -5.38
C THR A 55 -15.05 7.47 -5.50
N PHE A 56 -14.43 7.29 -6.68
CA PHE A 56 -13.13 7.90 -6.99
C PHE A 56 -13.27 8.78 -8.22
N ASN A 57 -12.66 9.96 -8.17
CA ASN A 57 -12.63 10.88 -9.30
C ASN A 57 -11.45 10.50 -10.19
N VAL A 58 -11.72 9.98 -11.39
CA VAL A 58 -10.65 9.64 -12.34
C VAL A 58 -10.09 10.94 -12.88
N TYR A 59 -8.92 11.38 -12.39
CA TYR A 59 -8.23 12.53 -12.96
C TYR A 59 -7.75 12.19 -14.37
N GLY A 60 -8.42 12.68 -15.41
CA GLY A 60 -7.92 12.52 -16.78
C GLY A 60 -8.89 12.79 -17.93
N GLU A 61 -10.20 12.82 -17.73
CA GLU A 61 -11.16 13.11 -18.80
C GLU A 61 -12.10 14.24 -18.38
N ASP A 62 -12.43 15.14 -19.31
CA ASP A 62 -13.34 16.29 -19.14
C ASP A 62 -14.79 15.89 -18.75
N ASP A 63 -15.06 14.60 -18.57
CA ASP A 63 -16.27 14.08 -17.95
C ASP A 63 -15.91 13.54 -16.55
N GLY A 64 -16.29 14.30 -15.52
CA GLY A 64 -16.27 13.89 -14.12
C GLY A 64 -17.28 12.78 -13.81
N GLU A 65 -17.23 11.68 -14.56
CA GLU A 65 -17.96 10.47 -14.20
C GLU A 65 -17.27 9.82 -13.00
N GLU A 66 -17.88 10.00 -11.84
CA GLU A 66 -17.57 9.23 -10.64
C GLU A 66 -17.67 7.74 -10.95
N ARG A 67 -16.53 7.05 -11.01
CA ARG A 67 -16.50 5.59 -11.14
C ARG A 67 -16.44 4.97 -9.75
N LEU A 68 -17.22 3.91 -9.61
CA LEU A 68 -17.26 3.11 -8.40
C LEU A 68 -16.05 2.20 -8.35
N ILE A 69 -15.44 2.11 -7.17
CA ILE A 69 -14.41 1.11 -6.93
C ILE A 69 -15.12 -0.24 -6.80
N PRO A 70 -14.76 -1.25 -7.60
CA PRO A 70 -15.32 -2.58 -7.45
C PRO A 70 -14.94 -3.12 -6.07
N PHE A 71 -15.90 -3.70 -5.38
CA PHE A 71 -15.70 -4.36 -4.09
C PHE A 71 -15.61 -5.87 -4.32
N ASP A 72 -14.67 -6.51 -3.62
CA ASP A 72 -14.54 -7.97 -3.59
C ASP A 72 -14.80 -8.45 -2.16
N MET A 73 -15.71 -9.41 -2.02
CA MET A 73 -16.06 -10.01 -0.74
C MET A 73 -14.97 -10.95 -0.18
N ILE A 74 -14.04 -11.41 -1.02
CA ILE A 74 -12.95 -12.30 -0.59
C ILE A 74 -11.88 -11.47 0.12
N PRO A 75 -11.66 -11.67 1.43
CA PRO A 75 -10.74 -10.85 2.19
C PRO A 75 -9.29 -11.16 1.83
N ARG A 76 -8.44 -10.13 1.89
CA ARG A 76 -6.98 -10.29 1.92
C ARG A 76 -6.54 -10.57 3.36
N ILE A 77 -6.32 -11.85 3.69
CA ILE A 77 -5.94 -12.25 5.05
C ILE A 77 -4.43 -12.11 5.22
N ILE A 78 -4.03 -11.29 6.20
CA ILE A 78 -2.64 -11.17 6.65
C ILE A 78 -2.56 -11.70 8.09
N THR A 79 -1.73 -12.73 8.30
CA THR A 79 -1.56 -13.34 9.62
C THR A 79 -0.91 -12.35 10.59
N GLY A 80 -1.17 -12.52 11.89
CA GLY A 80 -0.53 -11.71 12.92
C GLY A 80 1.00 -11.82 12.94
N ARG A 81 1.60 -12.88 12.37
CA ARG A 81 3.07 -13.00 12.21
C ARG A 81 3.57 -12.12 11.07
N GLU A 82 2.90 -12.16 9.92
CA GLU A 82 3.23 -11.33 8.76
C GLU A 82 3.06 -9.85 9.11
N TRP A 83 1.93 -9.48 9.72
CA TRP A 83 1.66 -8.10 10.09
C TRP A 83 2.71 -7.53 11.05
N ARG A 84 3.16 -8.30 12.05
CA ARG A 84 4.23 -7.86 12.96
C ARG A 84 5.57 -7.62 12.26
N LYS A 85 5.88 -8.37 11.20
CA LYS A 85 7.09 -8.13 10.39
C LYS A 85 6.89 -6.88 9.53
N LEU A 86 5.73 -6.75 8.89
CA LEU A 86 5.39 -5.63 8.01
C LEU A 86 5.34 -4.30 8.75
N SER A 87 4.55 -4.20 9.81
CA SER A 87 4.44 -2.99 10.65
C SER A 87 5.79 -2.47 11.12
N ARG A 88 6.65 -3.35 11.67
CA ARG A 88 8.02 -2.97 12.06
C ARG A 88 8.86 -2.44 10.90
N GLY A 89 8.75 -3.05 9.72
CA GLY A 89 9.46 -2.59 8.51
C GLY A 89 8.95 -1.24 8.02
N ILE A 90 7.64 -1.03 8.05
CA ILE A 90 6.97 0.22 7.69
C ILE A 90 7.39 1.34 8.67
N GLU A 91 7.33 1.09 9.98
CA GLU A 91 7.76 2.04 11.02
C GLU A 91 9.22 2.44 10.85
N GLN A 92 10.10 1.47 10.59
CA GLN A 92 11.51 1.72 10.30
C GLN A 92 11.68 2.62 9.08
N ARG A 93 10.96 2.33 7.98
CA ARG A 93 11.03 3.08 6.73
C ARG A 93 10.54 4.51 6.91
N VAL A 94 9.40 4.72 7.55
CA VAL A 94 8.83 6.06 7.82
C VAL A 94 9.75 6.89 8.72
N SER A 95 10.38 6.25 9.71
CA SER A 95 11.40 6.90 10.55
C SER A 95 12.62 7.34 9.73
N ALA A 96 13.09 6.49 8.81
CA ALA A 96 14.19 6.82 7.91
C ALA A 96 13.84 7.95 6.93
N LEU A 97 12.61 7.97 6.39
CA LEU A 97 12.12 9.05 5.52
C LEU A 97 12.10 10.40 6.23
N ASN A 98 11.58 10.45 7.46
CA ASN A 98 11.58 11.69 8.26
C ASN A 98 13.00 12.15 8.60
N ALA A 99 13.89 11.22 8.99
CA ALA A 99 15.29 11.54 9.23
C ALA A 99 16.01 12.03 7.98
N PHE A 100 15.70 11.46 6.81
CA PHE A 100 16.25 11.88 5.52
C PHE A 100 15.80 13.29 5.16
N LEU A 101 14.51 13.62 5.30
CA LEU A 101 14.00 14.97 5.06
C LEU A 101 14.62 16.00 6.02
N GLN A 102 14.73 15.66 7.32
CA GLN A 102 15.43 16.50 8.29
C GLN A 102 16.88 16.75 7.87
N ASP A 103 17.60 15.72 7.41
CA ASP A 103 18.99 15.88 6.99
C ASP A 103 19.12 16.74 5.72
N LEU A 104 18.29 16.48 4.71
CA LEU A 104 18.32 17.22 3.43
C LEU A 104 18.09 18.72 3.59
N TYR A 105 17.16 19.10 4.46
CA TYR A 105 16.88 20.52 4.73
C TYR A 105 17.84 21.16 5.75
N HIS A 106 18.79 20.41 6.30
CA HIS A 106 19.75 20.93 7.29
C HIS A 106 21.19 20.67 6.86
N ARG A 107 21.84 19.65 7.44
CA ARG A 107 23.27 19.44 7.32
C ARG A 107 23.66 18.67 6.07
N GLN A 108 22.72 17.99 5.43
CA GLN A 108 22.95 17.16 4.24
C GLN A 108 24.10 16.17 4.44
N GLU A 109 24.18 15.55 5.62
CA GLU A 109 25.22 14.59 5.97
C GLU A 109 25.21 13.38 5.03
N ILE A 110 24.04 12.92 4.58
CA ILE A 110 23.93 11.82 3.60
C ILE A 110 24.55 12.16 2.25
N VAL A 111 24.51 13.44 1.86
CA VAL A 111 25.16 13.95 0.65
C VAL A 111 26.66 14.08 0.86
N ARG A 112 27.09 14.69 1.99
CA ARG A 112 28.51 14.83 2.36
C ARG A 112 29.21 13.49 2.50
N ALA A 113 28.49 12.47 2.98
CA ALA A 113 28.98 11.10 3.08
C ALA A 113 29.02 10.34 1.74
N GLY A 114 28.59 10.96 0.63
CA GLY A 114 28.59 10.36 -0.70
C GLY A 114 27.56 9.24 -0.89
N ARG A 115 26.55 9.15 -0.01
CA ARG A 115 25.51 8.11 -0.07
C ARG A 115 24.28 8.53 -0.87
N PHE A 116 24.02 9.83 -0.98
CA PHE A 116 22.98 10.40 -1.83
C PHE A 116 23.60 11.32 -2.89
N PRO A 117 23.38 11.07 -4.20
CA PRO A 117 23.90 11.93 -5.25
C PRO A 117 23.30 13.34 -5.17
N VAL A 118 24.15 14.36 -5.04
CA VAL A 118 23.72 15.77 -4.93
C VAL A 118 22.87 16.24 -6.11
N GLU A 119 23.08 15.67 -7.30
CA GLU A 119 22.33 16.00 -8.51
C GLU A 119 20.86 15.58 -8.42
N LEU A 120 20.53 14.52 -7.67
CA LEU A 120 19.15 14.12 -7.41
C LEU A 120 18.43 15.09 -6.45
N LEU A 121 19.17 15.91 -5.70
CA LEU A 121 18.59 16.99 -4.89
C LEU A 121 18.38 18.24 -5.73
N ARG A 122 19.45 18.71 -6.40
CA ARG A 122 19.48 20.00 -7.11
C ARG A 122 18.53 20.09 -8.29
N LYS A 123 18.25 18.96 -8.95
CA LYS A 123 17.38 18.88 -10.13
C LYS A 123 15.96 18.43 -9.77
N ASN A 124 15.64 18.32 -8.49
CA ASN A 124 14.33 17.84 -8.06
C ASN A 124 13.42 19.01 -7.77
N ASP A 125 12.40 19.17 -8.61
CA ASP A 125 11.40 20.24 -8.47
C ASP A 125 10.60 20.15 -7.16
N ALA A 126 10.59 18.99 -6.49
CA ALA A 126 9.95 18.81 -5.20
C ALA A 126 10.82 19.25 -4.00
N PHE A 127 12.10 19.59 -4.21
CA PHE A 127 12.94 20.16 -3.16
C PHE A 127 12.64 21.66 -3.02
N LEU A 128 12.29 22.09 -1.81
CA LEU A 128 11.88 23.47 -1.53
C LEU A 128 12.99 24.21 -0.75
N PRO A 129 13.75 25.13 -1.38
CA PRO A 129 14.79 25.90 -0.69
C PRO A 129 14.29 26.67 0.53
N GLU A 130 13.01 27.05 0.54
CA GLU A 130 12.33 27.76 1.65
C GLU A 130 12.30 26.93 2.93
N MET A 131 12.41 25.61 2.83
CA MET A 131 12.42 24.69 3.96
C MET A 131 13.82 24.51 4.58
N ILE A 132 14.87 25.10 3.99
CA ILE A 132 16.24 24.98 4.52
C ILE A 132 16.33 25.63 5.90
N GLY A 133 16.81 24.86 6.88
CA GLY A 133 16.91 25.27 8.29
C GLY A 133 15.59 25.26 9.05
N PHE A 134 14.46 24.96 8.39
CA PHE A 134 13.17 24.83 9.05
C PHE A 134 13.03 23.45 9.69
N THR A 135 12.73 23.42 10.99
CA THR A 135 12.39 22.20 11.73
C THR A 135 10.90 22.25 12.14
N PRO A 136 10.05 21.33 11.64
CA PRO A 136 8.66 21.26 12.06
C PRO A 136 8.52 20.81 13.52
N PRO A 137 7.38 21.10 14.18
CA PRO A 137 7.08 20.58 15.52
C PRO A 137 7.27 19.06 15.60
N GLY A 138 7.91 18.59 16.67
CA GLY A 138 8.22 17.16 16.84
C GLY A 138 9.26 16.59 15.87
N LYS A 139 9.83 17.41 14.97
CA LYS A 139 10.75 16.99 13.89
C LYS A 139 10.09 15.99 12.91
N ILE A 140 8.78 16.11 12.72
CA ILE A 140 8.00 15.26 11.83
C ILE A 140 7.66 16.08 10.58
N TYR A 141 8.22 15.68 9.44
CA TYR A 141 7.90 16.26 8.13
C TYR A 141 6.66 15.60 7.53
N THR A 142 6.59 14.27 7.62
CA THR A 142 5.55 13.47 7.01
C THR A 142 4.73 12.79 8.11
N HIS A 143 3.61 13.43 8.46
CA HIS A 143 2.76 13.02 9.58
C HIS A 143 1.95 11.76 9.26
N ILE A 144 1.55 11.62 8.00
CA ILE A 144 0.85 10.46 7.45
C ILE A 144 1.62 10.06 6.20
N VAL A 145 1.91 8.77 6.06
CA VAL A 145 2.60 8.20 4.89
C VAL A 145 1.87 6.93 4.47
N GLY A 146 1.51 6.85 3.19
CA GLY A 146 1.07 5.59 2.58
C GLY A 146 2.29 4.82 2.06
N ILE A 147 2.35 3.52 2.32
CA ILE A 147 3.42 2.65 1.82
C ILE A 147 2.79 1.57 0.97
N ASP A 148 3.02 1.63 -0.34
CA ASP A 148 2.40 0.72 -1.28
C ASP A 148 3.24 -0.56 -1.36
N LEU A 149 2.62 -1.68 -1.00
CA LEU A 149 3.29 -2.97 -0.85
C LEU A 149 2.76 -3.99 -1.84
N VAL A 150 3.67 -4.77 -2.41
CA VAL A 150 3.35 -5.98 -3.16
C VAL A 150 3.98 -7.20 -2.52
N ARG A 151 3.31 -8.34 -2.65
CA ARG A 151 3.81 -9.63 -2.18
C ARG A 151 4.21 -10.50 -3.37
N THR A 152 5.44 -10.98 -3.37
CA THR A 152 5.99 -11.82 -4.46
C THR A 152 6.16 -13.28 -4.04
N GLY A 153 6.00 -13.58 -2.76
CA GLY A 153 6.17 -14.93 -2.22
C GLY A 153 5.70 -15.06 -0.77
N PRO A 154 5.84 -16.26 -0.17
CA PRO A 154 5.30 -16.55 1.16
C PRO A 154 5.83 -15.62 2.27
N ASN A 155 7.02 -15.04 2.13
CA ASN A 155 7.59 -14.13 3.14
C ASN A 155 8.21 -12.88 2.51
N GLU A 156 7.87 -12.60 1.26
CA GLU A 156 8.51 -11.58 0.42
C GLU A 156 7.51 -10.47 0.12
N PHE A 157 7.78 -9.32 0.72
CA PHE A 157 7.05 -8.08 0.50
C PHE A 157 8.01 -7.01 0.03
N MET A 158 7.60 -6.24 -0.97
CA MET A 158 8.39 -5.20 -1.60
C MET A 158 7.60 -3.89 -1.56
N VAL A 159 8.29 -2.78 -1.27
CA VAL A 159 7.70 -1.44 -1.40
C VAL A 159 7.80 -1.02 -2.85
N LEU A 160 6.66 -0.66 -3.45
CA LEU A 160 6.61 -0.03 -4.77
C LEU A 160 6.79 1.48 -4.68
N GLU A 161 6.09 2.12 -3.75
CA GLU A 161 6.02 3.57 -3.65
C GLU A 161 5.82 4.05 -2.21
N ASP A 162 6.32 5.26 -1.93
CA ASP A 162 6.13 6.00 -0.68
C ASP A 162 5.27 7.25 -0.94
N ASN A 163 4.03 7.24 -0.48
CA ASN A 163 3.09 8.35 -0.57
C ASN A 163 3.27 9.30 0.62
N ALA A 164 4.24 10.21 0.53
CA ALA A 164 4.68 11.09 1.62
C ALA A 164 4.21 12.56 1.51
N ARG A 165 3.34 12.88 0.55
CA ARG A 165 2.78 14.23 0.35
C ARG A 165 1.42 14.35 1.01
N THR A 166 0.37 13.99 0.28
CA THR A 166 -1.03 13.99 0.71
C THR A 166 -1.60 12.60 0.47
N PRO A 167 -1.18 11.57 1.25
CA PRO A 167 -1.70 10.23 1.06
C PRO A 167 -3.22 10.22 1.28
N SER A 168 -3.92 9.51 0.41
CA SER A 168 -5.37 9.34 0.45
C SER A 168 -5.74 7.87 0.66
N GLY A 169 -7.04 7.60 0.77
CA GLY A 169 -7.58 6.26 0.71
C GLY A 169 -7.91 5.59 2.04
N VAL A 170 -7.65 6.24 3.17
CA VAL A 170 -8.09 5.76 4.50
C VAL A 170 -9.61 5.61 4.58
N SER A 171 -10.37 6.40 3.82
CA SER A 171 -11.84 6.29 3.74
C SER A 171 -12.33 5.00 3.07
N TYR A 172 -11.46 4.27 2.37
CA TYR A 172 -11.78 2.99 1.74
C TYR A 172 -11.45 1.78 2.64
N MET A 173 -10.77 2.00 3.77
CA MET A 173 -10.25 0.94 4.65
C MET A 173 -11.21 0.60 5.80
#